data_AF-A0A2V5NZM7-F1
#
_entry.id   AF-A0A2V5NZM7-F1
#
_cell.length_a   1.000
_cell.length_b   1.000
_cell.length_c   1.000
_cell.angle_alpha   90.00
_cell.angle_beta   90.00
_cell.angle_gamma   90.00
#
_symmetry.space_group_name_H-M   'P 1'
#
loop_
_entity.id
_entity.type
_entity.pdbx_description
1 polymer ?
#
loop_
_entity_poly.entity_id
_entity_poly.type
_entity_poly.pdbx_seq_one_letter_code
_entity_poly.pdbx_strand_id
1 'polypeptide(L)'
;TVFANNCEVCHYLRGRGNNVGPNLASLTQKSPSDFLTAILDPNAAVEPRFIAYNIETKDGRSLTGVISAETATTLTLVQGGGAVEKILRGDIEEIRATGLSLMPEGLEQAITPQDLSDLIAYLNTSPHPFGSATPEQAEAAKKKFLAGGVNGLAKIVSAFDQLPYASWMGTLPLHYCRQTDGNSKLIWQTAPVPADFKAEATFQFRLPAAMGHFHQPPGKFTLSLNGTAAFDFNVALHDQTWQSADGRVHMSYTVMEDSAEDSNGVLLLDVAGSLLQAGQPATFEVVGSAADSQRWFGVYLLGPATTQAAR
;
A
#
# COMPACT_ATOMS: atom_id res chain seq x y z
N THR A 1 8.32 -4.69 6.64
CA THR A 1 8.92 -3.57 7.43
C THR A 1 8.72 -3.88 8.90
N VAL A 2 9.40 -3.20 9.82
CA VAL A 2 9.18 -3.39 11.27
C VAL A 2 7.70 -3.27 11.63
N PHE A 3 7.03 -2.25 11.08
CA PHE A 3 5.60 -2.04 11.25
C PHE A 3 4.76 -3.22 10.72
N ALA A 4 4.98 -3.66 9.48
CA ALA A 4 4.21 -4.75 8.89
C ALA A 4 4.38 -6.08 9.62
N ASN A 5 5.59 -6.36 10.10
CA ASN A 5 5.89 -7.65 10.72
C ASN A 5 5.42 -7.73 12.19
N ASN A 6 5.38 -6.60 12.90
CA ASN A 6 5.19 -6.59 14.36
C ASN A 6 3.94 -5.83 14.82
N CYS A 7 3.48 -4.84 14.05
CA CYS A 7 2.43 -3.91 14.48
C CYS A 7 1.12 -4.12 13.71
N GLU A 8 1.17 -4.38 12.40
CA GLU A 8 -0.04 -4.52 11.54
C GLU A 8 -0.96 -5.66 12.00
N VAL A 9 -0.42 -6.67 12.69
CA VAL A 9 -1.19 -7.78 13.28
C VAL A 9 -2.31 -7.27 14.19
N CYS A 10 -2.07 -6.17 14.92
CA CYS A 10 -3.01 -5.64 15.90
C CYS A 10 -3.44 -4.19 15.64
N HIS A 11 -2.64 -3.41 14.91
CA HIS A 11 -2.86 -1.99 14.74
C HIS A 11 -3.14 -1.59 13.30
N TYR A 12 -4.11 -0.71 13.14
CA TYR A 12 -4.43 -0.08 11.87
C TYR A 12 -3.63 1.21 11.67
N LEU A 13 -3.02 1.35 10.50
CA LEU A 13 -2.35 2.58 10.06
C LEU A 13 -2.32 2.62 8.52
N ARG A 14 -2.72 3.76 7.94
CA ARG A 14 -2.57 4.03 6.49
C ARG A 14 -3.12 2.90 5.60
N GLY A 15 -4.35 2.45 5.87
CA GLY A 15 -5.02 1.44 5.04
C GLY A 15 -4.62 -0.01 5.33
N ARG A 16 -3.69 -0.26 6.26
CA ARG A 16 -3.20 -1.61 6.58
C ARG A 16 -3.38 -1.95 8.05
N GLY A 17 -3.45 -3.26 8.33
CA GLY A 17 -3.53 -3.83 9.67
C GLY A 17 -4.95 -3.99 10.23
N ASN A 18 -5.04 -4.30 11.52
CA ASN A 18 -6.30 -4.67 12.20
C ASN A 18 -6.70 -3.65 13.28
N ASN A 19 -7.98 -3.65 13.67
CA ASN A 19 -8.50 -2.85 14.78
C ASN A 19 -8.59 -3.66 16.08
N VAL A 20 -7.46 -4.23 16.53
CA VAL A 20 -7.36 -4.93 17.82
C VAL A 20 -6.88 -3.97 18.91
N GLY A 21 -5.76 -3.30 18.64
CA GLY A 21 -5.26 -2.18 19.43
C GLY A 21 -5.75 -0.83 18.91
N PRO A 22 -5.28 0.28 19.49
CA PRO A 22 -5.56 1.63 19.00
C PRO A 22 -5.28 1.78 17.50
N ASN A 23 -6.17 2.49 16.80
CA ASN A 23 -5.88 2.98 15.46
C ASN A 23 -4.77 4.03 15.53
N LEU A 24 -3.60 3.72 14.98
CA LEU A 24 -2.42 4.56 15.09
C LEU A 24 -2.55 5.83 14.26
N ALA A 25 -3.40 5.84 13.22
CA ALA A 25 -3.69 7.06 12.47
C ALA A 25 -4.38 8.14 13.32
N SER A 26 -5.02 7.75 14.42
CA SER A 26 -5.66 8.68 15.37
C SER A 26 -4.74 9.21 16.47
N LEU A 27 -3.50 8.69 16.57
CA LEU A 27 -2.55 9.04 17.63
C LEU A 27 -1.62 10.19 17.24
N THR A 28 -2.13 11.20 16.52
CA THR A 28 -1.35 12.31 15.97
C THR A 28 -0.71 13.23 17.02
N GLN A 29 -1.15 13.15 18.28
CA GLN A 29 -0.65 13.95 19.40
C GLN A 29 0.41 13.23 20.25
N LYS A 30 0.69 11.95 19.97
CA LYS A 30 1.69 11.18 20.72
C LYS A 30 3.09 11.58 20.28
N SER A 31 3.97 11.80 21.24
CA SER A 31 5.38 12.09 21.01
C SER A 31 6.18 10.82 20.70
N PRO A 32 7.38 10.94 20.10
CA PRO A 32 8.31 9.81 19.95
C PRO A 32 8.55 9.03 21.26
N SER A 33 8.66 9.74 22.39
CA SER A 33 8.82 9.13 23.71
C SER A 33 7.57 8.34 24.14
N ASP A 34 6.37 8.82 23.83
CA ASP A 34 5.14 8.08 24.17
C ASP A 34 5.07 6.75 23.42
N PHE A 35 5.42 6.74 22.14
CA PHE A 35 5.49 5.51 21.35
C PHE A 35 6.59 4.58 21.85
N LEU A 36 7.76 5.11 22.20
CA LEU A 36 8.84 4.31 22.75
C LEU A 36 8.42 3.62 24.05
N THR A 37 7.80 4.35 24.98
CA THR A 37 7.28 3.77 26.23
C THR A 37 6.24 2.70 25.94
N ALA A 38 5.28 2.96 25.06
CA ALA A 38 4.25 1.97 24.73
C ALA A 38 4.81 0.69 24.08
N ILE A 39 5.92 0.78 23.33
CA ILE A 39 6.56 -0.38 22.69
C ILE A 39 7.40 -1.17 23.70
N LEU A 40 8.17 -0.49 24.55
CA LEU A 40 9.07 -1.13 25.52
C LEU A 40 8.35 -1.65 26.76
N ASP A 41 7.27 -0.98 27.17
CA ASP A 41 6.44 -1.33 28.30
C ASP A 41 4.95 -1.13 27.93
N PRO A 42 4.35 -2.10 27.22
CA PRO A 42 2.94 -2.03 26.83
C PRO A 42 1.97 -2.04 28.03
N ASN A 43 2.44 -2.38 29.23
CA ASN A 43 1.66 -2.44 30.46
C ASN A 43 1.76 -1.14 31.29
N ALA A 44 2.65 -0.21 30.93
CA ALA A 44 2.85 1.07 31.64
C ALA A 44 1.55 1.87 31.83
N ALA A 45 0.68 1.85 30.83
CA ALA A 45 -0.62 2.53 30.86
C ALA A 45 -1.62 1.82 29.94
N VAL A 46 -2.41 0.89 30.48
CA VAL A 46 -3.41 0.13 29.72
C VAL A 46 -4.77 0.83 29.80
N GLU A 47 -5.29 1.32 28.68
CA GLU A 47 -6.66 1.82 28.64
C GLU A 47 -7.65 0.65 28.84
N PRO A 48 -8.75 0.83 29.58
CA PRO A 48 -9.69 -0.25 29.91
C PRO A 48 -10.21 -1.04 28.71
N ARG A 49 -10.35 -0.40 27.54
CA ARG A 49 -10.82 -1.02 26.29
C ARG A 49 -9.80 -1.95 25.62
N PHE A 50 -8.53 -1.90 26.02
CA PHE A 50 -7.46 -2.74 25.47
C PHE A 50 -6.89 -3.74 26.49
N ILE A 51 -7.53 -3.87 27.65
CA ILE A 51 -7.22 -4.92 28.62
C ILE A 51 -7.52 -6.28 28.00
N ALA A 52 -6.56 -7.21 28.13
CA ALA A 52 -6.75 -8.58 27.70
C ALA A 52 -7.68 -9.34 28.65
N TYR A 53 -8.53 -10.19 28.06
CA TYR A 53 -9.42 -11.10 28.75
C TYR A 53 -9.11 -12.52 28.34
N ASN A 54 -9.10 -13.42 29.33
CA ASN A 54 -9.14 -14.87 29.12
C ASN A 54 -10.57 -15.34 29.34
N ILE A 55 -11.11 -16.07 28.37
CA ILE A 55 -12.47 -16.60 28.38
C ILE A 55 -12.38 -18.11 28.24
N GLU A 56 -12.86 -18.81 29.26
CA GLU A 56 -13.08 -20.25 29.20
C GLU A 56 -14.54 -20.49 28.86
N THR A 57 -14.78 -21.35 27.87
CA THR A 57 -16.12 -21.68 27.38
C THR A 57 -16.49 -23.11 27.76
N LYS A 58 -17.79 -23.38 27.90
CA LYS A 58 -18.32 -24.69 28.32
C LYS A 58 -18.03 -25.81 27.32
N ASP A 59 -17.69 -25.46 26.08
CA ASP A 59 -17.25 -26.41 25.05
C ASP A 59 -15.75 -26.75 25.14
N GLY A 60 -15.03 -26.17 26.11
CA GLY A 60 -13.63 -26.44 26.41
C GLY A 60 -12.63 -25.54 25.69
N ARG A 61 -13.06 -24.50 24.97
CA ARG A 61 -12.13 -23.53 24.37
C ARG A 61 -11.68 -22.48 25.39
N SER A 62 -10.38 -22.22 25.36
CA SER A 62 -9.71 -21.09 26.03
C SER A 62 -9.39 -20.02 25.00
N LEU A 63 -9.94 -18.83 25.18
CA LEU A 63 -9.82 -17.71 24.23
C LEU A 63 -9.19 -16.51 24.92
N THR A 64 -8.23 -15.87 24.26
CA THR A 64 -7.61 -14.62 24.73
C THR A 64 -7.81 -13.51 23.71
N GLY A 65 -8.25 -12.34 24.18
CA GLY A 65 -8.47 -11.16 23.32
C GLY A 65 -8.95 -9.93 24.10
N VAL A 66 -9.39 -8.91 23.38
CA VAL A 66 -10.05 -7.72 23.93
C VAL A 66 -11.56 -7.79 23.69
N ILE A 67 -12.37 -7.35 24.65
CA ILE A 67 -13.82 -7.29 24.48
C ILE A 67 -14.15 -6.01 23.70
N SER A 68 -14.62 -6.15 22.46
CA SER A 68 -14.97 -5.00 21.61
C SER A 68 -16.43 -4.57 21.75
N ALA A 69 -17.30 -5.50 22.15
CA ALA A 69 -18.71 -5.22 22.40
C ALA A 69 -19.29 -6.22 23.39
N GLU A 70 -20.26 -5.78 24.17
CA GLU A 70 -20.98 -6.63 25.10
C GLU A 70 -22.46 -6.24 25.14
N THR A 71 -23.33 -7.24 25.25
CA THR A 71 -24.76 -7.08 25.49
C THR A 71 -25.18 -8.01 26.64
N ALA A 72 -26.46 -7.96 27.03
CA ALA A 72 -27.00 -8.85 28.05
C ALA A 72 -26.84 -10.35 27.71
N THR A 73 -26.78 -10.71 26.43
CA THR A 73 -26.76 -12.11 25.97
C THR A 73 -25.48 -12.51 25.26
N THR A 74 -24.66 -11.56 24.80
CA THR A 74 -23.50 -11.85 23.95
C THR A 74 -22.28 -11.02 24.33
N LEU A 75 -21.10 -11.59 24.14
CA LEU A 75 -19.81 -10.92 24.21
C LEU A 75 -19.10 -11.07 22.87
N THR A 76 -18.52 -9.99 22.35
CA THR A 76 -17.69 -10.01 21.15
C THR A 76 -16.23 -9.82 21.56
N LEU A 77 -15.42 -10.85 21.30
CA LEU A 77 -13.98 -10.87 21.56
C LEU A 77 -13.23 -10.63 20.26
N VAL A 78 -12.22 -9.78 20.29
CA VAL A 78 -11.28 -9.58 19.18
C VAL A 78 -9.91 -10.07 19.62
N GLN A 79 -9.36 -11.03 18.88
CA GLN A 79 -8.09 -11.68 19.19
C GLN A 79 -6.95 -11.05 18.37
N GLY A 80 -5.71 -11.41 18.72
CA GLY A 80 -4.54 -11.06 17.91
C GLY A 80 -4.72 -11.50 16.46
N GLY A 81 -4.32 -10.65 15.52
CA GLY A 81 -4.52 -10.89 14.08
C GLY A 81 -5.92 -10.51 13.57
N GLY A 82 -6.80 -9.98 14.42
CA GLY A 82 -8.10 -9.43 14.01
C GLY A 82 -9.26 -10.43 13.97
N ALA A 83 -9.06 -11.67 14.44
CA ALA A 83 -10.14 -12.65 14.52
C ALA A 83 -11.22 -12.18 15.51
N VAL A 84 -12.49 -12.25 15.09
CA VAL A 84 -13.63 -11.79 15.87
C VAL A 84 -14.49 -13.00 16.25
N GLU A 85 -14.66 -13.22 17.55
CA GLU A 85 -15.48 -14.29 18.10
C GLU A 85 -16.70 -13.68 18.81
N LYS A 86 -17.90 -14.11 18.45
CA LYS A 86 -19.14 -13.72 19.15
C LYS A 86 -19.63 -14.89 19.99
N ILE A 87 -19.58 -14.73 21.30
CA ILE A 87 -19.83 -15.77 22.29
C ILE A 87 -21.15 -15.48 23.01
N LEU A 88 -22.03 -16.46 23.14
CA LEU A 88 -23.20 -16.33 24.00
C LEU A 88 -22.75 -16.36 25.46
N ARG A 89 -23.23 -15.45 26.29
CA ARG A 89 -22.89 -15.42 27.72
C ARG A 89 -23.28 -16.72 28.44
N GLY A 90 -24.31 -17.41 27.93
CA GLY A 90 -24.74 -18.72 28.43
C GLY A 90 -23.73 -19.85 28.19
N ASP A 91 -22.80 -19.68 27.23
CA ASP A 91 -21.78 -20.66 26.86
C ASP A 91 -20.43 -20.40 27.53
N ILE A 92 -20.33 -19.31 28.29
CA ILE A 92 -19.13 -18.93 29.03
C ILE A 92 -19.10 -19.62 30.39
N GLU A 93 -17.97 -20.22 30.72
CA GLU A 93 -17.69 -20.80 32.04
C GLU A 93 -16.99 -19.77 32.95
N GLU A 94 -15.95 -19.10 32.44
CA GLU A 94 -15.22 -18.08 33.17
C GLU A 94 -14.82 -16.92 32.26
N ILE A 95 -14.86 -15.69 32.78
CA ILE A 95 -14.25 -14.50 32.17
C ILE A 95 -13.30 -13.90 33.18
N ARG A 96 -12.05 -13.71 32.78
CA ARG A 96 -11.02 -13.11 33.63
C ARG A 96 -10.31 -11.98 32.90
N ALA A 97 -10.41 -10.77 33.44
CA ALA A 97 -9.53 -9.68 33.05
C ALA A 97 -8.13 -9.97 33.56
N THR A 98 -7.12 -9.86 32.70
CA THR A 98 -5.72 -10.09 33.10
C THR A 98 -5.13 -8.89 33.82
N GLY A 99 -5.71 -7.70 33.61
CA GLY A 99 -5.13 -6.43 34.04
C GLY A 99 -3.94 -5.97 33.20
N LEU A 100 -3.59 -6.73 32.16
CA LEU A 100 -2.48 -6.47 31.25
C LEU A 100 -3.00 -6.08 29.86
N SER A 101 -2.14 -5.43 29.08
CA SER A 101 -2.39 -5.14 27.67
C SER A 101 -2.44 -6.44 26.86
N LEU A 102 -3.22 -6.46 25.78
CA LEU A 102 -3.12 -7.53 24.78
C LEU A 102 -1.85 -7.37 23.90
N MET A 103 -1.20 -6.20 23.90
CA MET A 103 0.05 -5.99 23.19
C MET A 103 1.17 -6.82 23.85
N PRO A 104 1.90 -7.65 23.09
CA PRO A 104 2.97 -8.49 23.64
C PRO A 104 4.13 -7.67 24.21
N GLU A 105 4.70 -8.14 25.33
CA GLU A 105 5.97 -7.64 25.83
C GLU A 105 7.14 -8.22 25.02
N GLY A 106 8.29 -7.52 25.03
CA GLY A 106 9.52 -8.01 24.41
C GLY A 106 9.58 -7.86 22.89
N LEU A 107 8.73 -7.03 22.29
CA LEU A 107 8.76 -6.74 20.85
C LEU A 107 10.11 -6.17 20.41
N GLU A 108 10.76 -5.38 21.26
CA GLU A 108 12.07 -4.79 21.04
C GLU A 108 13.20 -5.82 20.95
N GLN A 109 13.02 -7.03 21.48
CA GLN A 109 14.04 -8.07 21.44
C GLN A 109 14.36 -8.52 20.01
N ALA A 110 13.40 -8.38 19.09
CA ALA A 110 13.54 -8.70 17.69
C ALA A 110 13.79 -7.48 16.79
N ILE A 111 13.91 -6.27 17.36
CA ILE A 111 14.01 -5.01 16.62
C ILE A 111 15.31 -4.30 17.01
N THR A 112 16.16 -3.99 16.04
CA THR A 112 17.40 -3.25 16.33
C THR A 112 17.09 -1.83 16.81
N PRO A 113 17.98 -1.15 17.58
CA PRO A 113 17.75 0.23 17.96
C PRO A 113 17.51 1.19 16.79
N GLN A 114 18.18 0.94 15.65
CA GLN A 114 17.95 1.72 14.43
C GLN A 114 16.57 1.45 13.84
N ASP A 115 16.18 0.18 13.73
CA ASP A 115 14.85 -0.22 13.24
C ASP A 115 13.72 0.33 14.12
N LEU A 116 13.93 0.39 15.43
CA LEU A 116 12.98 0.98 16.39
C LEU A 116 12.90 2.50 16.22
N SER A 117 14.03 3.17 16.02
CA SER A 117 14.07 4.61 15.71
C SER A 117 13.32 4.90 14.39
N ASP A 118 13.56 4.11 13.35
CA ASP A 118 12.91 4.24 12.05
C ASP A 118 11.40 3.95 12.15
N LEU A 119 10.99 2.98 12.98
CA LEU A 119 9.59 2.71 13.29
C LEU A 119 8.94 3.92 13.98
N ILE A 120 9.56 4.47 15.02
CA ILE A 120 9.01 5.63 15.74
C ILE A 120 8.92 6.85 14.82
N ALA A 121 9.91 7.07 13.96
CA ALA A 121 9.86 8.09 12.92
C ALA A 121 8.67 7.83 11.97
N TYR A 122 8.49 6.59 11.50
CA TYR A 122 7.37 6.20 10.67
C TYR A 122 6.00 6.46 11.34
N LEU A 123 5.85 6.13 12.63
CA LEU A 123 4.63 6.36 13.40
C LEU A 123 4.35 7.85 13.65
N ASN A 124 5.39 8.67 13.88
CA ASN A 124 5.28 10.12 14.10
C ASN A 124 5.21 10.94 12.82
N THR A 125 5.48 10.34 11.66
CA THR A 125 5.16 11.02 10.40
C THR A 125 3.65 11.08 10.27
N SER A 126 3.09 12.28 10.43
CA SER A 126 1.83 12.61 9.75
C SER A 126 1.95 12.17 8.29
N PRO A 127 0.86 11.73 7.63
CA PRO A 127 0.88 11.63 6.17
C PRO A 127 1.49 12.93 5.67
N HIS A 128 2.64 12.87 5.00
CA HIS A 128 3.18 14.08 4.39
C HIS A 128 2.08 14.59 3.47
N PRO A 129 1.62 15.85 3.62
CA PRO A 129 0.62 16.39 2.74
C PRO A 129 1.02 16.09 1.29
N PHE A 130 0.07 15.61 0.50
CA PHE A 130 0.33 15.19 -0.88
C PHE A 130 1.25 16.17 -1.61
N GLY A 131 2.39 15.69 -2.13
CA GLY A 131 3.31 16.50 -2.89
C GLY A 131 4.12 17.53 -2.08
N SER A 132 4.21 17.40 -0.75
CA SER A 132 4.94 18.34 0.11
C SER A 132 6.37 17.89 0.47
N ALA A 133 6.95 16.95 -0.27
CA ALA A 133 8.32 16.49 -0.02
C ALA A 133 9.32 17.66 -0.13
N THR A 134 10.16 17.85 0.88
CA THR A 134 11.29 18.80 0.79
C THR A 134 12.28 18.34 -0.28
N PRO A 135 13.16 19.22 -0.81
CA PRO A 135 14.16 18.82 -1.80
C PRO A 135 15.05 17.65 -1.34
N GLU A 136 15.42 17.63 -0.06
CA GLU A 136 16.23 16.55 0.53
C GLU A 136 15.46 15.22 0.61
N GLN A 137 14.20 15.27 1.05
CA GLN A 137 13.32 14.10 1.09
C GLN A 137 13.05 13.55 -0.31
N ALA A 138 12.76 14.43 -1.28
CA ALA A 138 12.54 14.07 -2.67
C ALA A 138 13.77 13.40 -3.29
N GLU A 139 14.96 13.91 -3.03
CA GLU A 139 16.21 13.33 -3.53
C GLU A 139 16.50 11.96 -2.89
N ALA A 140 16.32 11.83 -1.58
CA ALA A 140 16.45 10.56 -0.88
C ALA A 140 15.44 9.52 -1.40
N ALA A 141 14.19 9.93 -1.65
CA ALA A 141 13.14 9.08 -2.20
C ALA A 141 13.46 8.63 -3.63
N LYS A 142 13.94 9.53 -4.51
CA LYS A 142 14.41 9.17 -5.85
C LYS A 142 15.54 8.16 -5.81
N LYS A 143 16.56 8.41 -4.98
CA LYS A 143 17.70 7.49 -4.81
C LYS A 143 17.24 6.11 -4.37
N LYS A 144 16.34 6.05 -3.38
CA LYS A 144 15.75 4.79 -2.91
C LYS A 144 14.93 4.09 -3.99
N PHE A 145 14.13 4.85 -4.75
CA PHE A 145 13.35 4.32 -5.85
C PHE A 145 14.23 3.74 -6.96
N LEU A 146 15.29 4.44 -7.35
CA LEU A 146 16.24 4.01 -8.38
C LEU A 146 17.05 2.78 -7.94
N ALA A 147 17.43 2.68 -6.66
CA ALA A 147 18.11 1.52 -6.12
C ALA A 147 17.28 0.22 -6.19
N GLY A 148 15.94 0.34 -6.22
CA GLY A 148 15.03 -0.79 -6.43
C GLY A 148 14.84 -1.20 -7.90
N GLY A 149 15.54 -0.55 -8.84
CA GLY A 149 15.41 -0.77 -10.27
C GLY A 149 14.25 0.00 -10.90
N VAL A 150 14.48 0.48 -12.12
CA VAL A 150 13.49 1.17 -12.95
C VAL A 150 13.67 0.71 -14.39
N ASN A 151 12.70 -0.07 -14.87
CA ASN A 151 12.70 -0.65 -16.22
C ASN A 151 11.33 -0.52 -16.90
N GLY A 152 10.29 -0.11 -16.18
CA GLY A 152 8.92 -0.04 -16.70
C GLY A 152 8.61 1.18 -17.54
N LEU A 153 9.50 2.17 -17.59
CA LEU A 153 9.36 3.36 -18.44
C LEU A 153 10.72 3.83 -18.94
N ALA A 154 10.95 3.66 -20.24
CA ALA A 154 12.13 4.20 -20.94
C ALA A 154 11.76 5.36 -21.88
N LYS A 155 10.56 5.33 -22.47
CA LYS A 155 10.13 6.33 -23.45
C LYS A 155 8.62 6.50 -23.44
N ILE A 156 8.16 7.76 -23.43
CA ILE A 156 6.77 8.10 -23.75
C ILE A 156 6.59 8.09 -25.27
N VAL A 157 5.60 7.34 -25.76
CA VAL A 157 5.23 7.27 -27.18
C VAL A 157 4.12 8.28 -27.49
N SER A 158 3.11 8.36 -26.62
CA SER A 158 1.99 9.29 -26.74
C SER A 158 1.35 9.50 -25.38
N ALA A 159 0.78 10.69 -25.14
CA ALA A 159 -0.01 11.00 -23.96
C ALA A 159 -1.11 11.98 -24.36
N PHE A 160 -2.16 12.10 -23.55
CA PHE A 160 -3.17 13.15 -23.75
C PHE A 160 -2.53 14.53 -23.51
N ASP A 161 -1.79 14.66 -22.42
CA ASP A 161 -1.05 15.87 -22.07
C ASP A 161 0.05 15.54 -21.04
N GLN A 162 0.85 16.53 -20.66
CA GLN A 162 1.84 16.45 -19.59
C GLN A 162 1.80 17.68 -18.69
N LEU A 163 2.13 17.49 -17.40
CA LEU A 163 2.31 18.60 -16.47
C LEU A 163 3.39 18.31 -15.43
N PRO A 164 4.02 19.34 -14.84
CA PRO A 164 4.75 19.16 -13.59
C PRO A 164 3.75 18.80 -12.48
N TYR A 165 3.93 17.63 -11.87
CA TYR A 165 3.01 17.14 -10.84
C TYR A 165 3.79 16.65 -9.62
N ALA A 166 3.30 16.99 -8.44
CA ALA A 166 3.99 16.75 -7.18
C ALA A 166 3.90 15.26 -6.77
N SER A 167 4.89 14.80 -6.01
CA SER A 167 4.98 13.42 -5.52
C SER A 167 5.92 13.30 -4.32
N TRP A 168 6.01 12.09 -3.75
CA TRP A 168 7.03 11.71 -2.76
C TRP A 168 8.47 11.83 -3.26
N MET A 169 8.66 11.93 -4.58
CA MET A 169 9.93 12.20 -5.25
C MET A 169 10.05 13.66 -5.70
N GLY A 170 9.24 14.57 -5.13
CA GLY A 170 9.13 15.96 -5.55
C GLY A 170 8.33 16.13 -6.84
N THR A 171 8.39 17.33 -7.42
CA THR A 171 7.67 17.66 -8.65
C THR A 171 8.40 17.13 -9.88
N LEU A 172 7.74 16.26 -10.62
CA LEU A 172 8.28 15.59 -11.80
C LEU A 172 7.32 15.73 -12.99
N PRO A 173 7.80 15.63 -14.24
CA PRO A 173 6.92 15.57 -15.41
C PRO A 173 6.03 14.32 -15.35
N LEU A 174 4.72 14.52 -15.33
CA LEU A 174 3.71 13.46 -15.36
C LEU A 174 3.02 13.50 -16.72
N HIS A 175 3.08 12.38 -17.45
CA HIS A 175 2.33 12.18 -18.69
C HIS A 175 1.09 11.35 -18.39
N TYR A 176 -0.07 11.77 -18.86
CA TYR A 176 -1.33 11.19 -18.39
C TYR A 176 -2.39 11.05 -19.49
N CYS A 177 -3.46 10.33 -19.15
CA CYS A 177 -4.70 10.19 -19.92
C CYS A 177 -5.93 10.38 -19.00
N ARG A 178 -7.11 10.59 -19.58
CA ARG A 178 -8.38 10.88 -18.87
C ARG A 178 -9.53 9.97 -19.29
N GLN A 179 -10.58 9.91 -18.47
CA GLN A 179 -11.83 9.18 -18.77
C GLN A 179 -12.88 10.07 -19.45
N THR A 180 -12.47 10.85 -20.46
CA THR A 180 -13.34 11.81 -21.14
C THR A 180 -14.25 11.14 -22.16
N ASP A 181 -13.76 10.92 -23.37
CA ASP A 181 -14.53 10.58 -24.57
C ASP A 181 -14.20 9.19 -25.13
N GLY A 182 -13.38 8.41 -24.42
CA GLY A 182 -12.91 7.11 -24.89
C GLY A 182 -11.66 7.14 -25.75
N ASN A 183 -11.14 8.33 -26.11
CA ASN A 183 -10.00 8.47 -27.02
C ASN A 183 -8.71 8.92 -26.33
N SER A 184 -8.81 9.39 -25.08
CA SER A 184 -7.66 9.83 -24.29
C SER A 184 -6.80 8.64 -23.89
N LYS A 185 -5.53 8.66 -24.32
CA LYS A 185 -4.60 7.52 -24.17
C LYS A 185 -3.22 7.95 -23.71
N LEU A 186 -2.55 7.02 -23.05
CA LEU A 186 -1.16 7.10 -22.63
C LEU A 186 -0.44 5.84 -23.10
N ILE A 187 0.57 6.00 -23.96
CA ILE A 187 1.35 4.91 -24.54
C ILE A 187 2.81 5.13 -24.16
N TRP A 188 3.46 4.10 -23.62
CA TRP A 188 4.88 4.14 -23.31
C TRP A 188 5.57 2.82 -23.60
N GLN A 189 6.89 2.90 -23.72
CA GLN A 189 7.77 1.75 -23.90
C GLN A 189 8.66 1.56 -22.67
N THR A 190 8.87 0.30 -22.31
CA THR A 190 9.77 -0.13 -21.23
C THR A 190 11.22 -0.08 -21.68
N ALA A 191 12.15 -0.32 -20.75
CA ALA A 191 13.47 -0.80 -21.14
C ALA A 191 13.35 -2.16 -21.86
N PRO A 192 14.29 -2.53 -22.76
CA PRO A 192 14.26 -3.83 -23.40
C PRO A 192 14.26 -4.97 -22.38
N VAL A 193 13.45 -5.99 -22.63
CA VAL A 193 13.51 -7.25 -21.88
C VAL A 193 14.89 -7.89 -22.11
N PRO A 194 15.56 -8.46 -21.10
CA PRO A 194 16.85 -9.11 -21.29
C PRO A 194 16.84 -10.14 -22.42
N ALA A 195 17.90 -10.18 -23.23
CA ALA A 195 17.95 -11.03 -24.43
C ALA A 195 17.96 -12.54 -24.10
N ASP A 196 18.37 -12.89 -22.89
CA ASP A 196 18.44 -14.25 -22.35
C ASP A 196 17.18 -14.65 -21.55
N PHE A 197 16.20 -13.75 -21.44
CA PHE A 197 14.97 -13.96 -20.69
C PHE A 197 14.15 -15.14 -21.26
N LYS A 198 13.58 -15.95 -20.36
CA LYS A 198 12.86 -17.19 -20.69
C LYS A 198 11.35 -16.96 -20.75
N ALA A 199 10.67 -17.56 -21.72
CA ALA A 199 9.24 -17.36 -21.95
C ALA A 199 8.37 -17.91 -20.80
N GLU A 200 8.88 -18.87 -20.05
CA GLU A 200 8.21 -19.51 -18.92
C GLU A 200 8.32 -18.69 -17.62
N ALA A 201 9.23 -17.71 -17.57
CA ALA A 201 9.43 -16.86 -16.42
C ALA A 201 8.48 -15.65 -16.45
N THR A 202 8.26 -15.03 -15.29
CA THR A 202 7.57 -13.74 -15.17
C THR A 202 8.60 -12.62 -15.13
N PHE A 203 8.38 -11.56 -15.90
CA PHE A 203 9.21 -10.36 -15.88
C PHE A 203 8.46 -9.23 -15.19
N GLN A 204 9.12 -8.57 -14.24
CA GLN A 204 8.55 -7.44 -13.53
C GLN A 204 9.04 -6.12 -14.12
N PHE A 205 8.10 -5.26 -14.51
CA PHE A 205 8.36 -3.87 -14.84
C PHE A 205 8.00 -2.98 -13.66
N ARG A 206 8.87 -2.03 -13.34
CA ARG A 206 8.71 -1.11 -12.23
C ARG A 206 8.79 0.34 -12.70
N LEU A 207 7.78 1.13 -12.36
CA LEU A 207 7.68 2.54 -12.73
C LEU A 207 6.90 3.36 -11.69
N PRO A 208 7.17 4.68 -11.58
CA PRO A 208 6.37 5.57 -10.75
C PRO A 208 5.12 6.04 -11.49
N ALA A 209 3.98 6.00 -10.82
CA ALA A 209 2.69 6.38 -11.38
C ALA A 209 1.84 7.20 -10.41
N ALA A 210 0.87 7.91 -10.94
CA ALA A 210 -0.15 8.60 -10.18
C ALA A 210 -1.52 8.44 -10.85
N MET A 211 -2.56 8.59 -10.04
CA MET A 211 -3.94 8.57 -10.50
C MET A 211 -4.76 9.48 -9.60
N GLY A 212 -5.83 10.04 -10.15
CA GLY A 212 -6.56 11.04 -9.39
C GLY A 212 -7.91 11.44 -9.92
N HIS A 213 -8.44 12.45 -9.26
CA HIS A 213 -9.83 12.88 -9.32
C HIS A 213 -10.82 11.76 -8.95
N PHE A 214 -10.53 11.09 -7.83
CA PHE A 214 -11.30 9.94 -7.35
C PHE A 214 -12.82 10.22 -7.23
N HIS A 215 -13.24 11.42 -6.85
CA HIS A 215 -14.67 11.71 -6.68
C HIS A 215 -15.40 12.14 -7.97
N GLN A 216 -14.70 12.26 -9.10
CA GLN A 216 -15.34 12.45 -10.40
C GLN A 216 -16.14 11.20 -10.82
N PRO A 217 -17.11 11.34 -11.76
CA PRO A 217 -17.94 10.22 -12.20
C PRO A 217 -17.11 8.96 -12.52
N PRO A 218 -17.54 7.78 -12.06
CA PRO A 218 -16.77 6.57 -12.25
C PRO A 218 -16.78 6.13 -13.71
N GLY A 219 -15.59 5.81 -14.23
CA GLY A 219 -15.38 5.12 -15.50
C GLY A 219 -14.48 3.91 -15.30
N LYS A 220 -13.65 3.62 -16.29
CA LYS A 220 -12.57 2.63 -16.20
C LYS A 220 -11.40 3.02 -17.10
N PHE A 221 -10.21 2.55 -16.75
CA PHE A 221 -9.05 2.55 -17.63
C PHE A 221 -8.78 1.15 -18.12
N THR A 222 -8.51 0.97 -19.41
CA THR A 222 -8.15 -0.33 -19.97
C THR A 222 -6.63 -0.34 -20.17
N LEU A 223 -5.93 -1.26 -19.51
CA LEU A 223 -4.50 -1.52 -19.73
C LEU A 223 -4.35 -2.53 -20.87
N SER A 224 -3.50 -2.21 -21.83
CA SER A 224 -3.11 -3.07 -22.94
C SER A 224 -1.60 -3.29 -22.96
N LEU A 225 -1.18 -4.50 -23.34
CA LEU A 225 0.21 -4.88 -23.55
C LEU A 225 0.39 -5.29 -25.01
N ASN A 226 1.35 -4.67 -25.69
CA ASN A 226 1.70 -4.95 -27.09
C ASN A 226 0.47 -4.95 -28.02
N GLY A 227 -0.47 -4.03 -27.79
CA GLY A 227 -1.71 -3.88 -28.55
C GLY A 227 -2.84 -4.84 -28.16
N THR A 228 -2.65 -5.72 -27.17
CA THR A 228 -3.70 -6.61 -26.66
C THR A 228 -4.19 -6.13 -25.30
N ALA A 229 -5.51 -5.94 -25.15
CA ALA A 229 -6.12 -5.56 -23.88
C ALA A 229 -5.89 -6.66 -22.82
N ALA A 230 -5.43 -6.26 -21.64
CA ALA A 230 -5.16 -7.15 -20.51
C ALA A 230 -6.32 -7.16 -19.51
N PHE A 231 -6.66 -6.00 -18.94
CA PHE A 231 -7.78 -5.83 -17.99
C PHE A 231 -8.14 -4.35 -17.82
N ASP A 232 -9.29 -4.13 -17.19
CA ASP A 232 -9.74 -2.81 -16.75
C ASP A 232 -9.34 -2.55 -15.29
N PHE A 233 -8.99 -1.30 -14.98
CA PHE A 233 -8.69 -0.83 -13.63
C PHE A 233 -9.30 0.55 -13.37
N ASN A 234 -9.20 1.00 -12.12
CA ASN A 234 -9.78 2.26 -11.66
C ASN A 234 -8.78 3.08 -10.84
N VAL A 235 -9.10 4.35 -10.62
CA VAL A 235 -8.38 5.22 -9.67
C VAL A 235 -8.45 4.58 -8.28
N ALA A 236 -7.31 4.50 -7.61
CA ALA A 236 -7.14 3.87 -6.30
C ALA A 236 -6.36 4.81 -5.40
N LEU A 237 -6.91 5.15 -4.23
CA LEU A 237 -6.24 5.97 -3.22
C LEU A 237 -5.44 5.13 -2.20
N HIS A 238 -5.50 3.81 -2.31
CA HIS A 238 -4.82 2.87 -1.42
C HIS A 238 -4.14 1.77 -2.24
N ASP A 239 -3.33 0.96 -1.58
CA ASP A 239 -2.70 -0.21 -2.20
C ASP A 239 -3.77 -1.09 -2.89
N GLN A 240 -3.53 -1.43 -4.15
CA GLN A 240 -4.47 -2.20 -4.98
C GLN A 240 -3.73 -3.11 -5.95
N THR A 241 -4.41 -4.18 -6.34
CA THR A 241 -3.91 -5.15 -7.33
C THR A 241 -4.99 -5.46 -8.36
N TRP A 242 -4.57 -5.69 -9.60
CA TRP A 242 -5.42 -6.08 -10.72
C TRP A 242 -4.72 -7.13 -11.56
N GLN A 243 -5.49 -8.01 -12.21
CA GLN A 243 -4.92 -9.07 -13.05
C GLN A 243 -5.78 -9.34 -14.28
N SER A 244 -5.14 -9.82 -15.35
CA SER A 244 -5.84 -10.35 -16.51
C SER A 244 -6.60 -11.63 -16.15
N ALA A 245 -7.65 -11.95 -16.91
CA ALA A 245 -8.49 -13.13 -16.65
C ALA A 245 -7.71 -14.46 -16.72
N ASP A 246 -6.63 -14.50 -17.51
CA ASP A 246 -5.72 -15.65 -17.64
C ASP A 246 -4.55 -15.63 -16.66
N GLY A 247 -4.46 -14.62 -15.79
CA GLY A 247 -3.40 -14.45 -14.79
C GLY A 247 -2.01 -14.15 -15.36
N ARG A 248 -1.87 -13.89 -16.66
CA ARG A 248 -0.57 -13.66 -17.31
C ARG A 248 -0.04 -12.23 -17.19
N VAL A 249 -0.91 -11.28 -16.82
CA VAL A 249 -0.53 -9.90 -16.53
C VAL A 249 -1.11 -9.52 -15.18
N HIS A 250 -0.25 -9.13 -14.25
CA HIS A 250 -0.63 -8.66 -12.92
C HIS A 250 -0.05 -7.26 -12.70
N MET A 251 -0.86 -6.38 -12.12
CA MET A 251 -0.49 -5.02 -11.76
C MET A 251 -0.70 -4.79 -10.28
N SER A 252 0.35 -4.40 -9.58
CA SER A 252 0.30 -3.95 -8.19
C SER A 252 0.61 -2.47 -8.12
N TYR A 253 -0.22 -1.71 -7.42
CA TYR A 253 0.02 -0.31 -7.13
C TYR A 253 0.18 -0.12 -5.63
N THR A 254 1.35 0.35 -5.20
CA THR A 254 1.64 0.69 -3.81
C THR A 254 1.65 2.20 -3.66
N VAL A 255 0.72 2.72 -2.87
CA VAL A 255 0.57 4.15 -2.63
C VAL A 255 1.68 4.64 -1.70
N MET A 256 2.34 5.71 -2.13
CA MET A 256 3.40 6.38 -1.37
C MET A 256 2.89 7.65 -0.71
N GLU A 257 2.03 8.40 -1.40
CA GLU A 257 1.25 9.51 -0.85
C GLU A 257 -0.16 9.51 -1.44
N ASP A 258 -1.12 9.98 -0.66
CA ASP A 258 -2.49 10.21 -1.07
C ASP A 258 -3.04 11.55 -0.56
N SER A 259 -4.15 11.94 -1.16
CA SER A 259 -5.03 13.01 -0.76
C SER A 259 -6.47 12.50 -0.86
N ALA A 260 -7.46 13.38 -0.65
CA ALA A 260 -8.86 13.01 -0.85
C ALA A 260 -9.21 12.71 -2.33
N GLU A 261 -8.43 13.20 -3.29
CA GLU A 261 -8.72 13.07 -4.73
C GLU A 261 -7.70 12.22 -5.48
N ASP A 262 -6.43 12.32 -5.08
CA ASP A 262 -5.29 11.87 -5.88
C ASP A 262 -4.34 11.02 -5.04
N SER A 263 -3.67 10.08 -5.68
CA SER A 263 -2.58 9.29 -5.11
C SER A 263 -1.40 9.20 -6.06
N ASN A 264 -0.22 9.02 -5.49
CA ASN A 264 1.00 8.75 -6.22
C ASN A 264 1.74 7.57 -5.58
N GLY A 265 2.44 6.78 -6.39
CA GLY A 265 3.04 5.57 -5.89
C GLY A 265 3.81 4.75 -6.91
N VAL A 266 4.20 3.55 -6.49
CA VAL A 266 4.96 2.60 -7.29
C VAL A 266 4.01 1.64 -7.99
N LEU A 267 4.14 1.53 -9.30
CA LEU A 267 3.44 0.54 -10.10
C LEU A 267 4.41 -0.60 -10.46
N LEU A 268 4.00 -1.83 -10.19
CA LEU A 268 4.65 -3.05 -10.63
C LEU A 268 3.74 -3.76 -11.63
N LEU A 269 4.31 -4.15 -12.77
CA LEU A 269 3.63 -4.93 -13.81
C LEU A 269 4.39 -6.24 -13.98
N ASP A 270 3.84 -7.31 -13.43
CA ASP A 270 4.33 -8.67 -13.58
C ASP A 270 3.72 -9.29 -14.84
N VAL A 271 4.56 -9.63 -15.81
CA VAL A 271 4.12 -10.11 -17.13
C VAL A 271 4.74 -11.47 -17.41
N ALA A 272 3.91 -12.45 -17.77
CA ALA A 272 4.38 -13.75 -18.24
C ALA A 272 5.24 -13.59 -19.50
N GLY A 273 6.40 -14.25 -19.52
CA GLY A 273 7.38 -14.11 -20.60
C GLY A 273 6.87 -14.52 -21.97
N SER A 274 5.88 -15.40 -22.03
CA SER A 274 5.17 -15.76 -23.26
C SER A 274 4.48 -14.59 -23.97
N LEU A 275 4.26 -13.47 -23.27
CA LEU A 275 3.70 -12.22 -23.81
C LEU A 275 4.77 -11.19 -24.20
N LEU A 276 6.04 -11.50 -23.96
CA LEU A 276 7.19 -10.62 -24.14
C LEU A 276 8.11 -11.13 -25.23
N GLN A 277 8.86 -10.21 -25.82
CA GLN A 277 9.91 -10.53 -26.79
C GLN A 277 11.27 -10.15 -26.20
N ALA A 278 12.13 -11.16 -26.01
CA ALA A 278 13.49 -10.96 -25.51
C ALA A 278 14.28 -9.97 -26.39
N GLY A 279 15.02 -9.07 -25.76
CA GLY A 279 15.79 -8.02 -26.44
C GLY A 279 14.96 -6.85 -26.98
N GLN A 280 13.63 -6.87 -26.85
CA GLN A 280 12.75 -5.80 -27.31
C GLN A 280 12.04 -5.13 -26.12
N PRO A 281 11.72 -3.82 -26.22
CA PRO A 281 10.88 -3.16 -25.24
C PRO A 281 9.43 -3.66 -25.35
N ALA A 282 8.75 -3.79 -24.22
CA ALA A 282 7.31 -3.94 -24.19
C ALA A 282 6.65 -2.57 -24.40
N THR A 283 5.48 -2.56 -25.03
CA THR A 283 4.66 -1.36 -25.19
C THR A 283 3.40 -1.50 -24.35
N PHE A 284 3.21 -0.59 -23.40
CA PHE A 284 2.00 -0.49 -22.62
C PHE A 284 1.16 0.67 -23.12
N GLU A 285 -0.16 0.48 -23.11
CA GLU A 285 -1.13 1.51 -23.43
C GLU A 285 -2.22 1.51 -22.35
N VAL A 286 -2.60 2.70 -21.91
CA VAL A 286 -3.78 2.92 -21.08
C VAL A 286 -4.73 3.85 -21.82
N VAL A 287 -6.00 3.45 -21.93
CA VAL A 287 -7.07 4.27 -22.51
C VAL A 287 -8.15 4.47 -21.46
N GLY A 288 -8.58 5.72 -21.27
CA GLY A 288 -9.72 6.02 -20.40
C GLY A 288 -11.05 5.87 -21.14
N SER A 289 -12.05 5.30 -20.47
CA SER A 289 -13.40 5.11 -21.01
C SER A 289 -14.10 6.43 -21.35
N ALA A 290 -15.09 6.38 -22.25
CA ALA A 290 -16.03 7.48 -22.49
C ALA A 290 -17.01 7.62 -21.31
N ALA A 291 -16.59 8.31 -20.25
CA ALA A 291 -17.35 8.45 -19.01
C ALA A 291 -17.65 9.92 -18.65
N ASP A 292 -17.28 10.87 -19.52
CA ASP A 292 -17.36 12.32 -19.26
C ASP A 292 -16.76 12.69 -17.88
N SER A 293 -15.65 12.05 -17.56
CA SER A 293 -15.01 12.11 -16.26
C SER A 293 -13.62 12.71 -16.37
N GLN A 294 -13.28 13.54 -15.38
CA GLN A 294 -11.94 14.11 -15.28
C GLN A 294 -10.95 13.15 -14.61
N ARG A 295 -11.38 11.96 -14.17
CA ARG A 295 -10.47 10.91 -13.65
C ARG A 295 -9.31 10.69 -14.60
N TRP A 296 -8.12 10.57 -14.03
CA TRP A 296 -6.88 10.47 -14.80
C TRP A 296 -5.94 9.41 -14.24
N PHE A 297 -5.10 8.88 -15.13
CA PHE A 297 -3.98 8.01 -14.83
C PHE A 297 -2.74 8.52 -15.55
N GLY A 298 -1.60 8.54 -14.87
CA GLY A 298 -0.34 9.00 -15.44
C GLY A 298 0.89 8.29 -14.91
N VAL A 299 1.99 8.42 -15.65
CA VAL A 299 3.30 7.90 -15.29
C VAL A 299 4.30 9.05 -15.19
N TYR A 300 5.16 9.01 -14.18
CA TYR A 300 6.19 10.05 -14.02
C TYR A 300 7.41 9.73 -14.85
N LEU A 301 7.89 10.71 -15.61
CA LEU A 301 9.19 10.63 -16.26
C LEU A 301 10.25 11.08 -15.26
N LEU A 302 11.01 10.11 -14.75
CA LEU A 302 12.26 10.41 -14.06
C LEU A 302 13.19 11.00 -15.13
N GLY A 303 13.50 12.30 -15.04
CA GLY A 303 14.39 12.99 -15.98
C GLY A 303 15.68 12.18 -16.22
N PRO A 304 16.41 12.42 -17.33
CA PRO A 304 17.36 11.48 -17.92
C PRO A 304 18.22 10.79 -16.86
N ALA A 305 17.82 9.57 -16.50
CA ALA A 305 18.60 8.72 -15.63
C ALA A 305 19.80 8.25 -16.44
N THR A 306 21.00 8.55 -15.93
CA THR A 306 22.21 7.80 -16.25
C THR A 306 21.86 6.32 -16.22
N THR A 307 21.84 5.70 -17.40
CA THR A 307 21.66 4.28 -17.62
C THR A 307 22.70 3.51 -16.80
N GLN A 308 22.35 3.13 -15.57
CA GLN A 308 23.02 2.05 -14.90
C GLN A 308 22.25 0.79 -15.25
N ALA A 309 22.79 0.07 -16.23
CA ALA A 309 22.38 -1.29 -16.53
C ALA A 309 22.37 -2.09 -15.22
N ALA A 310 21.22 -2.71 -14.91
CA ALA A 310 21.17 -3.77 -13.93
C ALA A 310 22.19 -4.83 -14.35
N ARG A 311 23.13 -5.14 -13.45
CA ARG A 311 23.99 -6.32 -13.55
C ARG A 311 23.28 -7.51 -12.92
#